data_AF-A0A3T0EAC4-F1
#
_entry.id   AF-A0A3T0EAC4-F1
#
_cell.length_a   1.000
_cell.length_b   1.000
_cell.length_c   1.000
_cell.angle_alpha   90.00
_cell.angle_beta   90.00
_cell.angle_gamma   90.00
#
_symmetry.space_group_name_H-M   'P 1'
#
loop_
_entity.id
_entity.type
_entity.pdbx_description
1 polymer ?
#
loop_
_entity_poly.entity_id
_entity_poly.type
_entity_poly.pdbx_seq_one_letter_code
_entity_poly.pdbx_strand_id
1 'polypeptide(L)'
;MRQDASPFFVAFLADDGDVTVHIDTGVIESGSHAGILLADFSRHMAIALAQTGKATSPDAALNEMLGLFQAEINNPTDTPRGGIAN
;
A
#
# COMPACT_ATOMS: atom_id res chain seq x y z
N MET A 1 9.10 14.65 23.03
CA MET A 1 8.45 15.40 21.93
C MET A 1 7.49 14.46 21.25
N ARG A 2 6.19 14.77 21.21
CA ARG A 2 5.32 14.17 20.18
C ARG A 2 5.79 14.80 18.87
N GLN A 3 6.20 14.00 17.90
CA GLN A 3 6.26 14.48 16.52
C GLN A 3 4.82 14.84 16.14
N ASP A 4 4.61 16.06 15.66
CA ASP A 4 3.37 16.43 14.98
C ASP A 4 3.33 15.67 13.65
N ALA A 5 2.91 14.40 13.72
CA ALA A 5 2.79 13.54 12.56
C ALA A 5 1.46 13.86 11.86
N SER A 6 1.55 14.42 10.65
CA SER A 6 0.40 14.58 9.77
C SER A 6 0.28 13.36 8.86
N PRO A 7 -0.93 12.83 8.59
CA PRO A 7 -1.11 11.72 7.68
C PRO A 7 -0.81 12.18 6.25
N PHE A 8 0.08 11.47 5.54
CA PHE A 8 0.33 11.71 4.12
C PHE A 8 -0.32 10.66 3.21
N PHE A 9 -0.71 9.51 3.77
CA PHE A 9 -1.39 8.44 3.07
C PHE A 9 -2.48 7.86 3.99
N VAL A 10 -3.73 7.86 3.54
CA VAL A 10 -4.86 7.27 4.26
C VAL A 10 -5.66 6.43 3.28
N ALA A 11 -5.86 5.15 3.60
CA ALA A 11 -6.68 4.24 2.81
C ALA A 11 -7.91 3.81 3.60
N PHE A 12 -9.05 3.79 2.93
CA PHE A 12 -10.33 3.31 3.43
C PHE A 12 -10.79 2.15 2.55
N LEU A 13 -11.23 1.06 3.19
CA LEU A 13 -11.88 -0.06 2.52
C LEU A 13 -13.39 0.09 2.76
N ALA A 14 -14.16 0.26 1.70
CA ALA A 14 -15.61 0.30 1.75
C ALA A 14 -16.21 -1.12 1.85
N ASP A 15 -17.48 -1.20 2.25
CA ASP A 15 -18.18 -2.48 2.44
C ASP A 15 -18.33 -3.30 1.14
N ASP A 16 -18.27 -2.64 -0.02
CA ASP A 16 -18.31 -3.24 -1.36
C ASP A 16 -16.93 -3.71 -1.86
N GLY A 17 -15.88 -3.49 -1.07
CA GLY A 17 -14.50 -3.84 -1.42
C GLY A 17 -13.73 -2.73 -2.15
N ASP A 18 -14.37 -1.61 -2.49
CA ASP A 18 -13.66 -0.48 -3.11
C ASP A 18 -12.67 0.13 -2.11
N VAL A 19 -11.43 0.35 -2.58
CA VAL A 19 -10.38 1.03 -1.81
C VAL A 19 -10.29 2.48 -2.25
N THR A 20 -10.58 3.40 -1.34
CA THR A 20 -10.35 4.84 -1.54
C THR A 20 -9.07 5.26 -0.84
N VAL A 21 -8.19 5.97 -1.54
CA VAL A 21 -6.91 6.45 -1.00
C VAL A 21 -6.82 7.97 -1.11
N HIS A 22 -6.42 8.61 -0.03
CA HIS A 22 -6.00 10.02 0.00
C HIS A 22 -4.49 10.09 0.17
N ILE A 23 -3.83 10.85 -0.71
CA ILE A 23 -2.38 11.00 -0.75
C ILE A 23 -2.04 12.49 -0.75
N ASP A 24 -1.22 12.92 0.22
CA ASP A 24 -0.57 14.23 0.20
C ASP A 24 0.64 14.18 -0.73
N THR A 25 0.47 14.72 -1.94
CA THR A 25 1.51 14.76 -2.96
C THR A 25 2.64 15.72 -2.62
N GLY A 26 2.47 16.62 -1.66
CA GLY A 26 3.53 17.50 -1.16
C GLY A 26 4.65 16.74 -0.42
N VAL A 27 4.35 15.55 0.11
CA VAL A 27 5.33 14.68 0.79
C VAL A 27 6.02 13.73 -0.20
N ILE A 28 5.40 13.42 -1.33
CA ILE A 28 5.95 12.52 -2.36
C ILE A 28 6.74 13.33 -3.39
N GLU A 29 8.01 13.53 -3.08
CA GLU A 29 8.93 14.37 -3.88
C GLU A 29 9.20 13.84 -5.30
N SER A 30 9.11 12.53 -5.52
CA SER A 30 9.43 11.90 -6.81
C SER A 30 8.88 10.48 -6.93
N GLY A 31 8.88 9.92 -8.15
CA GLY A 31 8.54 8.52 -8.38
C GLY A 31 9.48 7.53 -7.66
N SER A 32 10.77 7.85 -7.54
CA SER A 32 11.71 7.04 -6.77
C SER A 32 11.39 7.04 -5.27
N HIS A 33 11.02 8.20 -4.73
CA HIS A 33 10.57 8.30 -3.34
C HIS A 33 9.28 7.49 -3.12
N ALA A 34 8.30 7.59 -4.02
CA ALA A 34 7.10 6.76 -3.98
C ALA A 34 7.43 5.25 -3.99
N GLY A 35 8.39 4.83 -4.80
CA GLY A 35 8.84 3.43 -4.85
C GLY A 35 9.42 2.93 -3.53
N ILE A 36 10.19 3.76 -2.82
CA ILE A 36 10.72 3.43 -1.48
C ILE A 36 9.57 3.28 -0.47
N LEU A 37 8.61 4.21 -0.48
CA LEU A 37 7.44 4.15 0.40
C LEU A 37 6.61 2.88 0.16
N LEU A 38 6.39 2.50 -1.11
CA LEU A 38 5.70 1.25 -1.47
C LEU A 38 6.45 0.01 -0.94
N ALA A 39 7.78 0.00 -1.02
CA ALA A 39 8.58 -1.10 -0.47
C ALA A 39 8.41 -1.21 1.06
N ASP A 40 8.39 -0.07 1.76
CA ASP A 40 8.17 -0.06 3.20
C ASP A 40 6.76 -0.54 3.55
N PHE A 41 5.71 -0.04 2.89
CA PHE A 41 4.34 -0.52 3.08
C PHE A 41 4.22 -2.02 2.86
N SER A 42 4.85 -2.53 1.80
CA SER A 42 4.83 -3.95 1.47
C SER A 42 5.45 -4.81 2.58
N ARG A 43 6.58 -4.38 3.16
CA ARG A 43 7.20 -5.07 4.30
C ARG A 43 6.32 -5.05 5.55
N HIS A 44 5.70 -3.91 5.86
CA HIS A 44 4.82 -3.79 7.02
C HIS A 44 3.59 -4.71 6.88
N MET A 45 2.98 -4.75 5.70
CA MET A 45 1.86 -5.65 5.41
C MET A 45 2.28 -7.12 5.52
N ALA A 46 3.41 -7.50 4.92
CA ALA A 46 3.93 -8.86 4.97
C ALA A 46 4.18 -9.35 6.41
N ILE A 47 4.76 -8.49 7.26
CA ILE A 47 4.92 -8.77 8.69
C ILE A 47 3.56 -8.96 9.37
N ALA A 48 2.59 -8.07 9.12
CA ALA A 48 1.27 -8.17 9.72
C ALA A 48 0.51 -9.44 9.30
N LEU A 49 0.62 -9.85 8.04
CA LEU A 49 0.03 -11.10 7.54
C LEU A 49 0.62 -12.33 8.24
N ALA A 50 1.95 -12.38 8.38
CA ALA A 50 2.61 -13.46 9.10
C ALA A 50 2.22 -13.49 10.60
N GLN A 51 2.19 -12.33 11.26
CA GLN A 51 1.81 -12.21 12.68
C GLN A 51 0.37 -12.63 12.95
N THR A 52 -0.53 -12.46 11.96
CA THR A 52 -1.93 -12.85 12.07
C THR A 52 -2.21 -14.26 11.54
N GLY A 53 -1.17 -15.03 11.21
CA GLY A 53 -1.28 -16.41 10.74
C GLY A 53 -1.83 -16.56 9.32
N LYS A 54 -1.91 -15.46 8.55
CA LYS A 54 -2.35 -15.45 7.15
C LYS A 54 -1.23 -15.81 6.17
N ALA A 55 0.00 -15.86 6.65
CA ALA A 55 1.16 -16.34 5.90
C ALA A 55 2.10 -17.12 6.83
N THR A 56 2.89 -18.03 6.26
CA THR A 56 3.84 -18.87 7.02
C THR A 56 5.08 -18.10 7.49
N SER A 57 5.45 -17.02 6.80
CA SER A 57 6.51 -16.10 7.19
C SER A 57 6.33 -14.74 6.49
N PRO A 58 7.00 -13.67 6.96
CA PRO A 58 6.99 -12.39 6.26
C PRO A 58 7.55 -12.50 4.83
N ASP A 59 8.58 -13.31 4.60
CA ASP A 59 9.15 -13.50 3.26
C ASP A 59 8.16 -14.21 2.32
N ALA A 60 7.44 -15.22 2.82
CA ALA A 60 6.41 -15.90 2.04
C ALA A 60 5.27 -14.92 1.66
N ALA A 61 4.80 -14.11 2.61
CA ALA A 61 3.80 -13.08 2.36
C ALA A 61 4.27 -12.05 1.32
N LEU A 62 5.50 -11.53 1.47
CA LEU A 62 6.04 -10.52 0.57
C LEU A 62 6.19 -11.06 -0.86
N ASN A 63 6.67 -12.30 -1.01
CA ASN A 63 6.82 -12.92 -2.33
C ASN A 63 5.48 -13.11 -3.03
N GLU A 64 4.46 -13.56 -2.28
CA GLU A 64 3.09 -13.70 -2.81
C GLU A 64 2.52 -12.33 -3.22
N MET A 65 2.63 -11.32 -2.35
CA MET A 65 2.18 -9.96 -2.64
C MET A 65 2.83 -9.38 -3.90
N LEU A 66 4.16 -9.52 -4.05
CA LEU A 66 4.88 -9.00 -5.22
C LEU A 66 4.47 -9.74 -6.51
N GLY A 67 4.24 -11.05 -6.43
CA GLY A 67 3.75 -11.85 -7.55
C GLY A 67 2.40 -11.36 -8.06
N LEU A 68 1.44 -11.18 -7.15
CA LEU A 68 0.11 -10.68 -7.48
C LEU A 68 0.12 -9.22 -7.94
N PHE A 69 0.89 -8.37 -7.27
CA PHE A 69 1.04 -6.96 -7.66
C PHE A 69 1.56 -6.82 -9.09
N GLN A 70 2.62 -7.56 -9.43
CA GLN A 70 3.19 -7.52 -10.78
C GLN A 70 2.22 -8.06 -11.83
N ALA A 71 1.45 -9.10 -11.49
CA ALA A 71 0.41 -9.63 -12.37
C ALA A 71 -0.69 -8.59 -12.65
N GLU A 72 -1.19 -7.92 -11.62
CA GLU A 72 -2.23 -6.89 -11.72
C GLU A 72 -1.75 -5.65 -12.49
N ILE A 73 -0.53 -5.18 -12.25
CA ILE A 73 0.06 -4.05 -13.01
C ILE A 73 0.19 -4.40 -14.50
N ASN A 74 0.52 -5.65 -14.82
CA ASN A 74 0.71 -6.08 -16.21
C ASN A 74 -0.62 -6.38 -16.93
N ASN A 75 -1.63 -6.81 -16.19
CA ASN A 75 -2.95 -7.15 -16.72
C ASN A 75 -4.04 -6.75 -15.72
N PRO A 76 -4.43 -5.46 -15.69
CA PRO A 76 -5.39 -4.94 -14.70
C PRO A 76 -6.73 -5.65 -14.80
N THR A 77 -7.20 -6.14 -13.66
CA THR A 77 -8.50 -6.80 -13.52
C THR A 77 -9.59 -5.80 -13.11
N ASP A 78 -9.20 -4.66 -12.51
CA ASP A 78 -10.09 -3.57 -12.11
C ASP A 78 -9.71 -2.22 -12.75
N THR A 79 -10.69 -1.31 -12.83
CA THR A 79 -10.46 0.09 -13.26
C THR A 79 -10.12 0.96 -12.03
N PRO A 80 -8.97 1.65 -11.98
CA PRO A 80 -8.58 2.45 -10.82
C PRO A 80 -9.61 3.55 -10.49
N ARG A 81 -10.12 3.58 -9.25
CA ARG A 81 -10.95 4.67 -8.72
C ARG A 81 -10.14 5.42 -7.66
N GLY A 82 -9.67 6.63 -7.97
CA GLY A 82 -8.90 7.46 -7.05
C GLY A 82 -9.13 8.94 -7.29
N GLY A 83 -9.03 9.76 -6.25
CA GLY A 83 -9.17 11.22 -6.31
C GLY A 83 -7.99 11.91 -5.62
N ILE A 84 -7.69 13.15 -6.05
CA ILE A 84 -6.70 14.00 -5.36
C ILE A 84 -7.37 14.60 -4.13
N ALA A 85 -6.74 14.46 -2.97
CA ALA A 85 -7.11 15.23 -1.78
C ALA A 85 -6.52 16.63 -1.93
N ASN A 86 -7.39 17.64 -2.08
CA ASN A 86 -7.01 19.05 -2.11
C ASN A 86 -7.22 19.67 -0.73
#